data_AF-A0AAE7BZ20-F1
#
_entry.id   AF-A0AAE7BZ20-F1
#
_cell.length_a   1.000
_cell.length_b   1.000
_cell.length_c   1.000
_cell.angle_alpha   90.00
_cell.angle_beta   90.00
_cell.angle_gamma   90.00
#
_symmetry.space_group_name_H-M   'P 1'
#
loop_
_entity.id
_entity.type
_entity.pdbx_description
1 polymer ?
#
loop_
_entity_poly.entity_id
_entity_poly.type
_entity_poly.pdbx_seq_one_letter_code
_entity_poly.pdbx_strand_id
1 'polypeptide(L)'
;MFKILAISLLGLSLIGCGNSDPNAPSKPKKPKTEMQMQAAKFSSMSRCLKSIQDTTKLPLKPMTDKPEKVTGFLGDTERQFYCGIKETGTEGTFVEGWYTEEVEVY
;
A
#
# COMPACT_ATOMS: atom_id res chain seq x y z
N MET A 1 -22.98 -12.49 50.24
CA MET A 1 -22.36 -11.27 50.83
C MET A 1 -21.17 -10.90 49.98
N PHE A 2 -21.29 -9.91 49.10
CA PHE A 2 -20.16 -9.17 48.51
C PHE A 2 -20.69 -7.79 48.13
N LYS A 3 -20.22 -6.76 48.83
CA LYS A 3 -20.50 -5.35 48.56
C LYS A 3 -19.40 -4.83 47.64
N ILE A 4 -19.75 -4.34 46.45
CA ILE A 4 -18.82 -3.53 45.63
C ILE A 4 -19.37 -2.11 45.65
N LEU A 5 -18.64 -1.25 46.36
CA LEU A 5 -18.90 0.18 46.49
C LEU A 5 -18.55 0.88 45.17
N ALA A 6 -19.51 1.64 44.64
CA ALA A 6 -19.28 2.62 43.59
C ALA A 6 -18.60 3.86 44.18
N ILE A 7 -17.52 4.32 43.54
CA ILE A 7 -16.99 5.68 43.73
C ILE A 7 -16.73 6.27 42.34
N SER A 8 -17.67 7.12 41.94
CA SER A 8 -17.45 8.15 40.93
C SER A 8 -16.67 9.29 41.56
N LEU A 9 -15.67 9.83 40.84
CA LEU A 9 -15.35 11.26 40.89
C LEU A 9 -14.47 11.64 39.69
N LEU A 10 -15.07 12.43 38.80
CA LEU A 10 -14.36 13.27 37.84
C LEU A 10 -13.41 14.21 38.57
N GLY A 11 -12.24 14.44 37.97
CA GLY A 11 -11.35 15.54 38.33
C GLY A 11 -10.28 15.75 37.27
N LEU A 12 -10.58 16.58 36.27
CA LEU A 12 -9.58 17.18 35.39
C LEU A 12 -8.68 18.14 36.18
N SER A 13 -7.36 18.03 35.99
CA SER A 13 -6.37 19.12 36.11
C SER A 13 -5.18 18.70 35.25
N LEU A 14 -5.13 19.10 33.98
CA LEU A 14 -4.49 20.32 33.46
C LEU A 14 -2.98 20.45 33.76
N ILE A 15 -2.23 20.51 32.65
CA ILE A 15 -0.95 21.20 32.43
C ILE A 15 0.27 20.52 33.03
N GLY A 16 0.90 19.67 32.21
CA GLY A 16 2.32 19.39 32.29
C GLY A 16 3.00 19.86 31.00
N CYS A 17 3.42 21.12 30.96
CA CYS A 17 4.49 21.57 30.08
C CYS A 17 5.78 20.86 30.54
N GLY A 18 6.07 19.70 29.97
CA GLY A 18 7.33 18.99 30.21
C GLY A 18 8.38 19.48 29.23
N ASN A 19 9.35 20.23 29.75
CA ASN A 19 10.58 20.64 29.08
C ASN A 19 11.14 19.53 28.17
N SER A 20 11.61 19.94 27.00
CA SER A 20 12.47 19.15 26.14
C SER A 20 13.74 18.73 26.91
N ASP A 21 13.78 17.50 27.41
CA ASP A 21 15.02 16.85 27.83
C ASP A 21 15.82 16.50 26.56
N PRO A 22 17.00 17.11 26.32
CA PRO A 22 17.81 16.80 25.14
C PRO A 22 18.53 15.44 25.22
N ASN A 23 18.32 14.65 26.28
CA ASN A 23 19.02 13.39 26.52
C ASN A 23 18.10 12.17 26.71
N ALA A 24 16.84 12.24 26.28
CA ALA A 24 16.02 11.03 26.18
C ALA A 24 16.51 10.19 24.98
N PRO A 25 16.84 8.89 25.16
CA PRO A 25 17.19 8.03 24.04
C PRO A 25 16.02 8.03 23.06
N SER A 26 16.29 8.43 21.82
CA SER A 26 15.31 8.43 20.74
C SER A 26 14.71 7.03 20.64
N LYS A 27 13.41 6.90 20.97
CA LYS A 27 12.66 5.68 20.69
C LYS A 27 12.91 5.34 19.21
N PRO A 28 13.26 4.10 18.85
CA PRO A 28 13.44 3.73 17.45
C PRO A 28 12.18 4.13 16.68
N LYS A 29 12.32 5.02 15.69
CA LYS A 29 11.22 5.28 14.75
C LYS A 29 10.91 3.94 14.10
N LYS A 30 9.71 3.40 14.31
CA LYS A 30 9.23 2.26 13.51
C LYS A 30 9.32 2.68 12.03
N PRO A 31 9.85 1.83 11.13
CA PRO A 31 9.86 2.12 9.70
C PRO A 31 8.44 2.47 9.26
N LYS A 32 8.29 3.58 8.54
CA LYS A 32 7.01 3.96 7.95
C LYS A 32 6.96 3.29 6.57
N THR A 33 6.05 2.33 6.39
CA THR A 33 5.82 1.73 5.07
C THR A 33 4.93 2.65 4.23
N GLU A 34 5.35 2.95 3.00
CA GLU A 34 4.58 3.71 2.02
C GLU A 34 4.30 2.86 0.78
N MET A 35 3.10 2.99 0.20
CA MET A 35 2.79 2.35 -1.08
C MET A 35 3.18 3.27 -2.23
N GLN A 36 4.07 2.82 -3.09
CA GLN A 36 4.43 3.48 -4.34
C GLN A 36 3.83 2.75 -5.55
N MET A 37 3.61 3.46 -6.64
CA MET A 37 3.10 2.89 -7.89
C MET A 37 4.22 2.83 -8.93
N GLN A 38 4.45 1.64 -9.47
CA GLN A 38 5.37 1.41 -10.57
C GLN A 38 4.56 1.23 -11.86
N ALA A 39 4.92 1.93 -12.93
CA ALA A 39 4.19 1.90 -14.21
C ALA A 39 5.13 1.74 -15.42
N ALA A 40 4.67 1.03 -16.45
CA ALA A 40 5.41 0.81 -17.69
C ALA A 40 4.47 0.55 -18.89
N LYS A 41 5.00 0.74 -20.10
CA LYS A 41 4.34 0.39 -21.36
C LYS A 41 4.83 -0.97 -21.85
N PHE A 42 3.91 -1.78 -22.37
CA PHE A 42 4.17 -3.12 -22.87
C PHE A 42 3.58 -3.31 -24.26
N SER A 43 4.19 -4.21 -25.04
CA SER A 43 3.71 -4.54 -26.39
C SER A 43 2.51 -5.49 -26.40
N SER A 44 2.18 -6.13 -25.26
CA SER A 44 1.04 -7.05 -25.15
C SER A 44 0.58 -7.26 -23.71
N MET A 45 -0.66 -7.74 -23.54
CA MET A 45 -1.24 -8.08 -22.24
C MET A 45 -0.40 -9.15 -21.52
N SER A 46 0.00 -10.20 -22.25
CA SER A 46 0.82 -11.29 -21.71
C SER A 46 2.18 -10.81 -21.18
N ARG A 47 2.83 -9.87 -21.88
CA ARG A 47 4.09 -9.29 -21.41
C ARG A 47 3.90 -8.41 -20.18
N CYS A 48 2.82 -7.64 -20.12
CA CYS A 48 2.49 -6.84 -18.95
C CYS A 48 2.31 -7.74 -17.71
N LEU A 49 1.42 -8.73 -17.78
CA LEU A 49 1.15 -9.65 -16.67
C LEU A 49 2.41 -10.41 -16.26
N LYS A 50 3.15 -10.97 -17.23
CA LYS A 50 4.38 -11.69 -16.93
C LYS A 50 5.44 -10.80 -16.29
N SER A 51 5.61 -9.57 -16.76
CA SER A 51 6.57 -8.64 -16.17
C SER A 51 6.22 -8.29 -14.73
N ILE A 52 4.94 -8.05 -14.43
CA ILE A 52 4.50 -7.75 -13.06
C ILE A 52 4.74 -8.96 -12.15
N GLN A 53 4.38 -10.16 -12.60
CA GLN A 53 4.61 -11.40 -11.84
C GLN A 53 6.12 -11.66 -11.62
N ASP A 54 6.93 -11.49 -12.66
CA ASP A 54 8.38 -11.70 -12.60
C ASP A 54 9.06 -10.66 -11.71
N THR A 55 8.61 -9.40 -11.68
CA THR A 55 9.20 -8.36 -10.83
C THR A 55 8.78 -8.51 -9.38
N THR A 56 7.48 -8.68 -9.13
CA THR A 56 6.94 -8.73 -7.77
C THR A 56 7.19 -10.06 -7.07
N LYS A 57 7.43 -11.13 -7.84
CA LYS A 57 7.52 -12.52 -7.36
C LYS A 57 6.27 -13.00 -6.63
N LEU A 58 5.15 -12.29 -6.80
CA LEU A 58 3.86 -12.61 -6.21
C LEU A 58 2.94 -13.19 -7.28
N PRO A 59 2.07 -14.15 -6.93
CA PRO A 59 1.06 -14.64 -7.86
C PRO A 59 0.07 -13.52 -8.19
N LEU A 60 -0.34 -13.42 -9.45
CA LEU A 60 -1.42 -12.52 -9.84
C LEU A 60 -2.77 -13.14 -9.46
N LYS A 61 -3.63 -12.39 -8.77
CA LYS A 61 -5.01 -12.77 -8.47
C LYS A 61 -5.98 -11.83 -9.21
N PRO A 62 -6.35 -12.13 -10.48
CA PRO A 62 -7.25 -11.28 -11.25
C PRO A 62 -8.63 -11.16 -10.59
N MET A 63 -9.12 -9.93 -10.54
CA MET A 63 -10.52 -9.59 -10.22
C MET A 63 -11.32 -9.25 -11.47
N THR A 64 -10.67 -8.61 -12.45
CA THR A 64 -11.18 -8.45 -13.80
C THR A 64 -10.22 -9.13 -14.74
N ASP A 65 -10.75 -9.99 -15.62
CA ASP A 65 -10.00 -10.65 -16.68
C ASP A 65 -10.78 -10.50 -17.99
N LYS A 66 -10.44 -9.47 -18.76
CA LYS A 66 -11.05 -9.14 -20.05
C LYS A 66 -9.97 -8.87 -21.09
N PRO A 67 -10.26 -9.04 -22.38
CA PRO A 67 -9.29 -8.77 -23.45
C PRO A 67 -8.71 -7.36 -23.40
N GLU A 68 -9.53 -6.36 -23.02
CA GLU A 68 -9.12 -4.96 -22.98
C GLU A 68 -8.38 -4.58 -21.69
N LYS A 69 -8.62 -5.31 -20.60
CA LYS A 69 -7.99 -5.04 -19.30
C LYS A 69 -8.01 -6.24 -18.37
N VAL A 70 -6.94 -6.38 -17.61
CA VAL A 70 -6.81 -7.30 -16.48
C VAL A 70 -6.39 -6.51 -15.25
N THR A 71 -7.09 -6.69 -14.14
CA THR A 71 -6.80 -6.01 -12.87
C THR A 71 -6.92 -6.98 -11.71
N GLY A 72 -6.23 -6.74 -10.60
CA GLY A 72 -6.39 -7.58 -9.42
C GLY A 72 -5.38 -7.29 -8.33
N PHE A 73 -5.16 -8.29 -7.48
CA PHE A 73 -4.23 -8.22 -6.36
C PHE A 73 -2.95 -9.01 -6.61
N LEU A 74 -1.87 -8.60 -5.96
CA LEU A 74 -0.61 -9.34 -5.88
C LEU A 74 -0.62 -10.24 -4.65
N GLY A 75 -0.76 -11.55 -4.84
CA GLY A 75 -0.88 -12.52 -3.75
C GLY A 75 -2.07 -12.22 -2.84
N ASP A 76 -1.94 -12.60 -1.57
CA ASP A 76 -2.93 -12.31 -0.52
C ASP A 76 -2.67 -10.97 0.17
N THR A 77 -2.15 -9.99 -0.57
CA THR A 77 -1.84 -8.64 -0.06
C THR A 77 -2.87 -7.61 -0.51
N GLU A 78 -2.81 -6.40 0.04
CA GLU A 78 -3.60 -5.25 -0.43
C GLU A 78 -2.99 -4.59 -1.68
N ARG A 79 -1.84 -5.08 -2.16
CA ARG A 79 -1.16 -4.52 -3.33
C ARG A 79 -1.89 -4.91 -4.61
N GLN A 80 -2.03 -3.94 -5.51
CA GLN A 80 -2.86 -4.07 -6.71
C GLN A 80 -2.00 -4.05 -7.98
N PHE A 81 -2.57 -4.60 -9.05
CA PHE A 81 -2.01 -4.49 -10.40
C PHE A 81 -3.09 -4.19 -11.44
N TYR A 82 -2.62 -3.65 -12.57
CA TYR A 82 -3.40 -3.35 -13.75
C TYR A 82 -2.56 -3.61 -15.00
N CYS A 83 -3.22 -4.16 -16.03
CA CYS A 83 -2.74 -4.17 -17.40
C CYS A 83 -3.94 -3.81 -18.30
N GLY A 84 -3.83 -2.80 -19.15
CA GLY A 84 -4.94 -2.37 -20.01
C GLY A 84 -4.49 -1.81 -21.35
N ILE A 85 -5.26 -2.11 -22.38
CA ILE A 85 -5.03 -1.59 -23.72
C ILE A 85 -5.26 -0.08 -23.73
N LYS A 86 -4.29 0.66 -24.25
CA LYS A 86 -4.34 2.10 -24.45
C LYS A 86 -4.15 2.41 -25.93
N GLU A 87 -5.15 3.07 -26.51
CA GLU A 87 -5.07 3.60 -27.85
C GLU A 87 -4.63 5.07 -27.78
N THR A 88 -3.63 5.41 -28.60
CA THR A 88 -3.15 6.77 -28.75
C THR A 88 -3.06 7.13 -30.22
N GLY A 89 -3.25 8.40 -30.55
CA GLY A 89 -3.29 8.84 -31.96
C GLY A 89 -1.96 8.63 -32.68
N THR A 90 -0.83 8.96 -32.03
CA THR A 90 0.49 8.95 -32.67
C THR A 90 1.33 7.71 -32.38
N GLU A 91 1.23 7.12 -31.19
CA GLU A 91 2.00 5.92 -30.82
C GLU A 91 1.26 4.62 -31.15
N GLY A 92 0.01 4.70 -31.62
CA GLY A 92 -0.85 3.56 -31.86
C GLY A 92 -1.34 2.92 -30.57
N THR A 93 -1.49 1.60 -30.58
CA THR A 93 -2.05 0.82 -29.47
C THR A 93 -0.92 0.15 -28.68
N PHE A 94 -0.90 0.34 -27.36
CA PHE A 94 0.00 -0.37 -26.44
C PHE A 94 -0.76 -0.86 -25.20
N VAL A 95 -0.10 -1.62 -24.33
CA VAL A 95 -0.66 -1.99 -23.02
C VAL A 95 0.03 -1.18 -21.93
N GLU A 96 -0.74 -0.39 -21.20
CA GLU A 96 -0.30 0.28 -19.99
C GLU A 96 -0.40 -0.70 -18.81
N GLY A 97 0.67 -0.82 -18.04
CA GLY A 97 0.70 -1.66 -16.85
C GLY A 97 1.18 -0.88 -15.64
N TRP A 98 0.58 -1.13 -14.48
CA TRP A 98 1.08 -0.62 -13.21
C TRP A 98 0.81 -1.61 -12.07
N TYR A 99 1.60 -1.49 -11.00
CA TYR A 99 1.39 -2.24 -9.76
C TYR A 99 1.86 -1.42 -8.55
N THR A 100 1.33 -1.72 -7.37
CA THR A 100 1.77 -1.07 -6.13
C THR A 100 2.92 -1.86 -5.48
N GLU A 101 3.82 -1.14 -4.81
CA GLU A 101 4.97 -1.66 -4.07
C GLU A 101 5.03 -1.04 -2.67
N GLU A 102 5.25 -1.88 -1.67
CA GLU A 102 5.48 -1.42 -0.30
C GLU A 102 6.96 -1.10 -0.13
N VAL A 103 7.25 0.13 0.27
CA VAL A 103 8.61 0.64 0.40
C VAL A 103 8.82 1.12 1.82
N GLU A 104 9.87 0.62 2.47
CA GLU A 104 10.25 1.06 3.82
C GLU A 104 10.94 2.43 3.73
N VAL A 105 10.36 3.43 4.41
CA VAL A 105 10.94 4.77 4.52
C VAL A 105 11.60 4.92 5.89
N TYR A 106 12.89 5.24 5.89
CA TYR A 106 13.74 5.41 7.08
C TYR A 106 13.90 6.89 7.47
#